data_AF-A0A1F9N5E1-F1
#
_entry.id   AF-A0A1F9N5E1-F1
#
_cell.length_a   1.000
_cell.length_b   1.000
_cell.length_c   1.000
_cell.angle_alpha   90.00
_cell.angle_beta   90.00
_cell.angle_gamma   90.00
#
_symmetry.space_group_name_H-M   'P 1'
#
loop_
_entity.id
_entity.type
_entity.pdbx_description
1 polymer ?
#
loop_
_entity_poly.entity_id
_entity_poly.type
_entity_poly.pdbx_seq_one_letter_code
_entity_poly.pdbx_strand_id
1 'polypeptide(L)'
;MTQIHKHRAEQTLSSINSLLDQGIKKISILARHSERLFSIEAKMEPFMQLTETGKTLAYDFGRALRPEPVPRLSSSFMGRCIETAYLIDKGFTSRHNGLLSHNTVDNRLAPFYIKDIDKAVQRILVEGNNLFIRNWFDGKIGENIIENPEKTADLICSLMVEQ
;
A
#
# COMPACT_ATOMS: atom_id res chain seq x y z
N MET A 1 18.57 -6.21 -20.81
CA MET A 1 17.94 -7.49 -20.45
C MET A 1 16.87 -7.21 -19.42
N THR A 2 15.61 -7.54 -19.70
CA THR A 2 14.49 -7.33 -18.76
C THR A 2 14.49 -8.48 -17.76
N GLN A 3 14.79 -8.21 -16.49
CA GLN A 3 14.69 -9.25 -15.45
C GLN A 3 13.22 -9.60 -15.22
N ILE A 4 12.89 -10.89 -15.32
CA ILE A 4 11.56 -11.40 -14.99
C ILE A 4 11.53 -11.66 -13.49
N HIS A 5 10.84 -10.80 -12.74
CA HIS A 5 10.65 -10.98 -11.31
C HIS A 5 9.43 -11.86 -11.04
N LYS A 6 9.60 -12.94 -10.25
CA LYS A 6 8.50 -13.83 -9.86
C LYS A 6 7.58 -13.15 -8.84
N HIS A 7 8.13 -12.24 -8.04
CA HIS A 7 7.41 -11.46 -7.03
C HIS A 7 7.67 -9.97 -7.20
N ARG A 8 6.60 -9.15 -7.22
CA ARG A 8 6.71 -7.67 -7.36
C ARG A 8 7.59 -7.03 -6.28
N ALA A 9 7.68 -7.65 -5.11
CA ALA A 9 8.55 -7.23 -4.01
C ALA A 9 10.04 -7.17 -4.41
N GLU A 10 10.53 -8.15 -5.16
CA GLU A 10 11.93 -8.19 -5.64
C GLU A 10 12.21 -7.05 -6.61
N GLN A 11 11.25 -6.76 -7.50
CA GLN A 11 11.34 -5.65 -8.44
C GLN A 11 11.37 -4.31 -7.69
N THR A 12 10.54 -4.15 -6.67
CA THR A 12 10.54 -2.97 -5.80
C THR A 12 11.89 -2.80 -5.11
N LEU A 13 12.43 -3.86 -4.48
CA LEU A 13 13.74 -3.83 -3.83
C LEU A 13 14.88 -3.50 -4.80
N SER A 14 14.87 -4.09 -5.99
CA SER A 14 15.83 -3.80 -7.05
C SER A 14 15.79 -2.32 -7.45
N SER A 15 14.58 -1.75 -7.58
CA SER A 15 14.38 -0.34 -7.92
C SER A 15 14.88 0.58 -6.82
N ILE A 16 14.56 0.29 -5.55
CA ILE A 16 15.06 1.04 -4.39
C ILE A 16 16.59 1.03 -4.39
N ASN A 17 17.19 -0.16 -4.48
CA ASN A 17 18.64 -0.33 -4.44
C ASN A 17 19.33 0.43 -5.58
N SER A 18 18.80 0.34 -6.80
CA SER A 18 19.33 1.06 -7.96
C SER A 18 19.27 2.58 -7.78
N LEU A 19 18.18 3.12 -7.21
CA LEU A 19 18.08 4.56 -6.91
C LEU A 19 19.08 4.99 -5.83
N LEU A 20 19.25 4.17 -4.78
CA LEU A 20 20.26 4.42 -3.74
C LEU A 20 21.68 4.39 -4.30
N ASP A 21 21.98 3.44 -5.20
CA ASP A 21 23.28 3.33 -5.89
C ASP A 21 23.56 4.54 -6.79
N GLN A 22 22.51 5.19 -7.31
CA GLN A 22 22.60 6.46 -8.04
C GLN A 22 22.76 7.69 -7.12
N GLY A 23 22.83 7.49 -5.80
CA GLY A 23 23.00 8.56 -4.82
C GLY A 23 21.70 9.26 -4.41
N ILE A 24 20.53 8.75 -4.80
CA ILE A 24 19.25 9.26 -4.30
C ILE A 24 19.15 8.96 -2.81
N LYS A 25 18.85 9.98 -2.01
CA LYS A 25 18.87 9.88 -0.54
C LYS A 25 17.49 9.76 0.12
N LYS A 26 16.43 10.06 -0.64
CA LYS A 26 15.04 10.01 -0.17
C LYS A 26 14.18 9.33 -1.22
N ILE A 27 13.47 8.28 -0.81
CA ILE A 27 12.60 7.48 -1.66
C ILE A 27 11.32 7.23 -0.87
N SER A 28 10.17 7.61 -1.44
CA SER A 28 8.85 7.32 -0.88
C SER A 28 8.20 6.19 -1.67
N ILE A 29 7.64 5.21 -0.96
CA ILE A 29 7.06 3.99 -1.56
C ILE A 29 5.60 3.88 -1.14
N LEU A 30 4.70 3.83 -2.14
CA LEU A 30 3.33 3.43 -1.92
C LEU A 30 3.20 1.92 -2.17
N ALA A 31 2.94 1.16 -1.11
CA ALA A 31 2.82 -0.28 -1.18
C ALA A 31 1.39 -0.74 -0.86
N ARG A 32 0.92 -1.76 -1.59
CA ARG A 32 -0.27 -2.51 -1.19
C ARG A 32 0.10 -3.43 -0.01
N HIS A 33 -0.83 -3.61 0.93
CA HIS A 33 -0.69 -4.62 1.97
C HIS A 33 -0.39 -6.01 1.37
N SER A 34 0.22 -6.88 2.18
CA SER A 34 0.56 -8.25 1.75
C SER A 34 -0.68 -9.13 1.57
N GLU A 35 -0.49 -10.37 1.13
CA GLU A 35 -1.58 -11.33 0.90
C GLU A 35 -2.48 -11.48 2.14
N ARG A 36 -3.79 -11.47 1.92
CA ARG A 36 -4.80 -11.46 2.98
C ARG A 36 -5.83 -12.57 2.81
N LEU A 37 -6.46 -12.93 3.92
CA LEU A 37 -7.68 -13.73 3.94
C LEU A 37 -8.85 -12.92 3.37
N PHE A 38 -9.84 -13.61 2.85
CA PHE A 38 -11.09 -13.02 2.36
C PHE A 38 -12.24 -13.50 3.23
N SER A 39 -13.18 -12.59 3.52
CA SER A 39 -14.47 -12.89 4.11
C SER A 39 -15.57 -12.64 3.09
N ILE A 40 -16.66 -13.39 3.20
CA ILE A 40 -17.90 -13.18 2.44
C ILE A 40 -18.74 -12.03 3.01
N GLU A 41 -18.42 -11.56 4.22
CA GLU A 41 -19.12 -10.46 4.87
C GLU A 41 -18.42 -9.13 4.63
N ALA A 42 -19.09 -8.19 3.95
CA ALA A 42 -18.51 -6.88 3.60
C ALA A 42 -18.03 -6.09 4.84
N LYS A 43 -18.76 -6.14 5.96
CA LYS A 43 -18.39 -5.49 7.22
C LYS A 43 -17.07 -5.97 7.82
N MET A 44 -16.58 -7.13 7.40
CA MET A 44 -15.33 -7.71 7.89
C MET A 44 -14.10 -7.16 7.15
N GLU A 45 -14.27 -6.31 6.14
CA GLU A 45 -13.17 -5.75 5.33
C GLU A 45 -11.99 -5.25 6.20
N PRO A 46 -12.20 -4.42 7.24
CA PRO A 46 -11.08 -3.87 8.01
C PRO A 46 -10.33 -4.92 8.83
N PHE A 47 -10.96 -6.07 9.09
CA PHE A 47 -10.48 -7.14 9.98
C PHE A 47 -9.94 -8.36 9.20
N MET A 48 -9.94 -8.31 7.87
CA MET A 48 -9.36 -9.37 7.04
C MET A 48 -7.85 -9.43 7.24
N GLN A 49 -7.37 -10.41 8.01
CA GLN A 49 -5.98 -10.61 8.41
C GLN A 49 -5.07 -11.04 7.25
N LEU A 50 -3.75 -10.93 7.43
CA LEU A 50 -2.79 -11.50 6.50
C LEU A 50 -2.79 -13.04 6.53
N THR A 51 -2.52 -13.66 5.38
CA THR A 51 -2.19 -15.11 5.33
C THR A 51 -0.78 -15.34 5.86
N GLU A 52 -0.42 -16.58 6.23
CA GLU A 52 0.95 -16.91 6.63
C GLU A 52 1.98 -16.59 5.51
N THR A 53 1.61 -16.82 4.26
CA THR A 53 2.40 -16.38 3.10
C THR A 53 2.55 -14.87 3.09
N GLY A 54 1.45 -14.13 3.29
CA GLY A 54 1.48 -12.67 3.35
C GLY A 54 2.38 -12.14 4.46
N LYS A 55 2.34 -12.77 5.64
CA LYS A 55 3.18 -12.41 6.78
C LYS A 55 4.67 -12.62 6.48
N THR A 56 5.00 -13.77 5.92
CA THR A 56 6.38 -14.12 5.52
C THR A 56 6.92 -13.14 4.50
N LEU A 57 6.14 -12.82 3.46
CA LEU A 57 6.53 -11.86 2.43
C LEU A 57 6.79 -10.45 2.99
N ALA A 58 5.95 -9.98 3.92
CA ALA A 58 6.13 -8.66 4.54
C ALA A 58 7.41 -8.62 5.41
N TYR A 59 7.64 -9.67 6.19
CA TYR A 59 8.84 -9.82 7.01
C TYR A 59 10.11 -9.86 6.15
N ASP A 60 10.12 -10.70 5.11
CA ASP A 60 11.28 -10.84 4.23
C ASP A 60 11.58 -9.57 3.45
N PHE A 61 10.54 -8.82 3.05
CA PHE A 61 10.72 -7.50 2.43
C PHE A 61 11.48 -6.54 3.36
N GLY A 62 11.06 -6.43 4.62
CA GLY A 62 11.76 -5.58 5.61
C GLY A 62 13.19 -6.01 5.86
N ARG A 63 13.42 -7.32 5.97
CA ARG A 63 14.75 -7.92 6.14
C ARG A 63 15.71 -7.62 4.98
N ALA A 64 15.17 -7.49 3.77
CA ALA A 64 15.94 -7.27 2.55
C ALA A 64 16.25 -5.79 2.26
N LEU A 65 15.65 -4.83 2.99
CA LEU A 65 15.99 -3.42 2.88
C LEU A 65 17.44 -3.17 3.33
N ARG A 66 18.09 -2.17 2.74
CA ARG A 66 19.39 -1.69 3.22
C ARG A 66 19.24 -1.00 4.57
N PRO A 67 20.27 -1.03 5.45
CA PRO A 67 20.19 -0.38 6.76
C PRO A 67 20.05 1.15 6.66
N GLU A 68 20.55 1.75 5.57
CA GLU A 68 20.46 3.18 5.30
C GLU A 68 19.92 3.45 3.88
N PRO A 69 19.02 4.42 3.70
CA PRO A 69 18.40 5.25 4.74
C PRO A 69 17.42 4.45 5.63
N VAL A 70 17.35 4.78 6.92
CA VAL A 70 16.41 4.14 7.86
C VAL A 70 14.96 4.37 7.41
N PRO A 71 14.16 3.31 7.19
CA PRO A 71 12.79 3.44 6.70
C PRO A 71 11.85 4.06 7.74
N ARG A 72 10.91 4.88 7.26
CA ARG A 72 9.75 5.36 8.02
C ARG A 72 8.50 4.69 7.51
N LEU A 73 7.75 4.08 8.41
CA LEU A 73 6.58 3.29 8.05
C LEU A 73 5.29 4.07 8.35
N SER A 74 4.39 4.07 7.39
CA SER A 74 3.02 4.56 7.55
C SER A 74 2.04 3.58 6.94
N SER A 75 0.85 3.49 7.52
CA SER A 75 -0.19 2.58 7.06
C SER A 75 -1.56 3.24 7.12
N SER A 76 -2.53 2.69 6.38
CA SER A 76 -3.94 2.97 6.68
C SER A 76 -4.36 2.31 7.99
N PHE A 77 -5.54 2.65 8.48
CA PHE A 77 -6.11 2.05 9.70
C PHE A 77 -6.58 0.60 9.53
N MET A 78 -6.49 0.03 8.31
CA MET A 78 -6.89 -1.36 8.08
C MET A 78 -5.92 -2.32 8.75
N GLY A 79 -6.43 -3.33 9.48
CA GLY A 79 -5.60 -4.22 10.30
C GLY A 79 -4.45 -4.87 9.54
N ARG A 80 -4.71 -5.37 8.34
CA ARG A 80 -3.70 -5.93 7.42
C ARG A 80 -2.61 -4.96 6.96
N CYS A 81 -2.93 -3.67 6.84
CA CYS A 81 -1.96 -2.64 6.45
C CYS A 81 -1.02 -2.36 7.63
N ILE A 82 -1.57 -2.24 8.83
CA ILE A 82 -0.81 -2.11 10.08
C ILE A 82 0.06 -3.35 10.29
N GLU A 83 -0.49 -4.55 10.11
CA GLU A 83 0.24 -5.82 10.26
C GLU A 83 1.37 -5.95 9.23
N THR A 84 1.13 -5.55 7.97
CA THR A 84 2.19 -5.53 6.95
C THR A 84 3.34 -4.60 7.36
N ALA A 85 3.03 -3.37 7.78
CA ALA A 85 4.05 -2.41 8.24
C ALA A 85 4.79 -2.94 9.48
N TYR A 86 4.08 -3.52 10.44
CA TYR A 86 4.67 -4.14 11.62
C TYR A 86 5.66 -5.24 11.25
N LEU A 87 5.31 -6.13 10.31
CA LEU A 87 6.19 -7.22 9.91
C LEU A 87 7.41 -6.73 9.12
N ILE A 88 7.27 -5.68 8.30
CA ILE A 88 8.40 -5.00 7.66
C ILE A 88 9.36 -4.46 8.73
N ASP A 89 8.84 -3.80 9.78
CA ASP A 89 9.65 -3.36 10.92
C ASP A 89 10.39 -4.54 11.58
N LYS A 90 9.69 -5.63 11.88
CA LYS A 90 10.34 -6.80 12.51
C LYS A 90 11.38 -7.46 11.61
N GLY A 91 11.14 -7.52 10.31
CA GLY A 91 12.13 -8.00 9.34
C GLY A 91 13.38 -7.13 9.30
N PHE A 92 13.20 -5.81 9.26
CA PHE A 92 14.31 -4.85 9.25
C PHE A 92 15.11 -4.92 10.55
N THR A 93 14.43 -4.82 11.69
CA THR A 93 15.03 -4.81 13.03
C THR A 93 15.81 -6.11 13.28
N SER A 94 15.29 -7.26 12.87
CA SER A 94 15.97 -8.55 13.08
C SER A 94 17.28 -8.69 12.28
N ARG A 95 17.40 -7.98 11.15
CA ARG A 95 18.60 -8.02 10.30
C ARG A 95 19.65 -7.00 10.69
N HIS A 96 19.23 -5.78 11.02
CA HIS A 96 20.12 -4.63 11.15
C HIS A 96 20.32 -4.18 12.61
N ASN A 97 19.63 -4.83 13.56
CA ASN A 97 19.71 -4.55 15.00
C ASN A 97 19.42 -3.08 15.36
N GLY A 98 18.65 -2.39 14.52
CA GLY A 98 18.23 -1.00 14.69
C GLY A 98 16.73 -0.91 14.95
N LEU A 99 16.32 0.00 15.83
CA LEU A 99 14.91 0.26 16.11
C LEU A 99 14.37 1.27 15.10
N LEU A 100 13.27 0.93 14.43
CA LEU A 100 12.52 1.90 13.63
C LEU A 100 11.63 2.77 14.51
N SER A 101 11.30 3.96 14.02
CA SER A 101 10.18 4.73 14.56
C SER A 101 8.88 3.93 14.42
N HIS A 102 7.97 4.10 15.37
CA HIS A 102 6.65 3.47 15.30
C HIS A 102 5.91 3.82 14.00
N ASN A 103 5.16 2.86 13.49
CA ASN A 103 4.29 3.05 12.34
C ASN A 103 3.29 4.19 12.61
N THR A 104 3.15 5.11 11.67
CA THR A 104 2.13 6.16 11.72
C THR A 104 0.89 5.75 10.94
N VAL A 105 -0.28 5.85 11.56
CA VAL A 105 -1.54 5.57 10.88
C VAL A 105 -2.05 6.86 10.23
N ASP A 106 -2.35 6.81 8.93
CA ASP A 106 -2.90 7.95 8.17
C ASP A 106 -4.13 7.54 7.34
N ASN A 107 -5.22 8.28 7.51
CA ASN A 107 -6.48 8.04 6.80
C ASN A 107 -6.38 8.27 5.30
N ARG A 108 -5.41 9.07 4.83
CA ARG A 108 -5.13 9.27 3.40
C ARG A 108 -4.61 8.00 2.72
N LEU A 109 -4.20 6.98 3.48
CA LEU A 109 -3.81 5.67 2.93
C LEU A 109 -4.97 4.66 2.88
N ALA A 110 -6.12 4.99 3.45
CA ALA A 110 -7.35 4.20 3.34
C ALA A 110 -8.09 4.55 2.03
N PRO A 111 -9.14 3.82 1.62
CA PRO A 111 -9.98 4.20 0.49
C PRO A 111 -10.89 5.41 0.81
N PHE A 112 -10.30 6.51 1.33
CA PHE A 112 -10.99 7.74 1.74
C PHE A 112 -11.75 8.41 0.58
N TYR A 113 -11.32 8.13 -0.65
CA TYR A 113 -11.89 8.67 -1.88
C TYR A 113 -13.25 8.03 -2.22
N ILE A 114 -13.67 6.94 -1.56
CA ILE A 114 -15.03 6.39 -1.73
C ILE A 114 -15.97 7.11 -0.75
N LYS A 115 -16.89 7.93 -1.29
CA LYS A 115 -17.84 8.73 -0.48
C LYS A 115 -19.18 8.00 -0.25
N ASP A 116 -19.60 7.17 -1.21
CA ASP A 116 -20.82 6.36 -1.13
C ASP A 116 -20.49 4.92 -1.57
N ILE A 117 -20.17 4.06 -0.59
CA ILE A 117 -19.74 2.68 -0.84
C ILE A 117 -20.85 1.85 -1.48
N ASP A 118 -22.12 2.06 -1.10
CA ASP A 118 -23.24 1.29 -1.61
C ASP A 118 -23.47 1.56 -3.10
N LYS A 119 -23.45 2.84 -3.50
CA LYS A 119 -23.54 3.21 -4.92
C LYS A 119 -22.32 2.75 -5.72
N ALA A 120 -21.12 2.82 -5.13
CA ALA A 120 -19.91 2.34 -5.78
C ALA A 120 -19.98 0.83 -6.04
N VAL A 121 -20.39 0.04 -5.03
CA VAL A 121 -20.56 -1.41 -5.14
C VAL A 121 -21.64 -1.77 -6.16
N GLN A 122 -22.80 -1.10 -6.15
CA GLN A 122 -23.85 -1.33 -7.15
C GLN A 122 -23.34 -1.09 -8.58
N ARG A 123 -22.58 -0.02 -8.81
CA ARG A 123 -21.96 0.24 -10.12
C ARG A 123 -20.96 -0.85 -10.50
N ILE A 124 -20.11 -1.26 -9.57
CA ILE A 124 -19.13 -2.36 -9.81
C ILE A 124 -19.86 -3.65 -10.21
N LEU A 125 -20.98 -3.98 -9.55
CA LEU A 125 -21.76 -5.18 -9.86
C LEU A 125 -22.41 -5.14 -11.26
N VAL A 126 -22.78 -3.94 -11.74
CA VAL A 126 -23.41 -3.75 -13.06
C VAL A 126 -22.38 -3.60 -14.19
N GLU A 127 -21.37 -2.76 -13.99
CA GLU A 127 -20.38 -2.39 -15.01
C GLU A 127 -19.17 -3.33 -15.04
N GLY A 128 -18.89 -4.01 -13.94
CA GLY A 128 -17.63 -4.71 -13.69
C GLY A 128 -16.49 -3.76 -13.27
N ASN A 129 -15.49 -4.32 -12.56
CA ASN A 129 -14.38 -3.54 -12.00
C ASN A 129 -13.61 -2.70 -13.04
N ASN A 130 -13.32 -3.25 -14.21
CA ASN A 130 -12.48 -2.58 -15.20
C ASN A 130 -13.15 -1.31 -15.76
N LEU A 131 -14.43 -1.41 -16.10
CA LEU A 131 -15.18 -0.28 -16.63
C LEU A 131 -15.45 0.75 -15.54
N PHE A 132 -15.78 0.33 -14.32
CA PHE A 132 -15.91 1.23 -13.17
C PHE A 132 -14.65 2.06 -12.94
N ILE A 133 -13.48 1.42 -12.89
CA ILE A 133 -12.20 2.11 -12.69
C ILE A 133 -11.92 3.08 -13.85
N ARG A 134 -12.14 2.67 -15.11
CA ARG A 134 -11.95 3.58 -16.24
C ARG A 134 -12.90 4.77 -16.18
N ASN A 135 -14.17 4.54 -15.85
CA ASN A 135 -15.15 5.61 -15.70
C ASN A 135 -14.78 6.57 -14.58
N TRP A 136 -14.20 6.09 -13.49
CA TRP A 136 -13.68 6.94 -12.43
C TRP A 136 -12.53 7.83 -12.94
N PHE A 137 -11.52 7.25 -13.58
CA PHE A 137 -10.39 8.01 -14.15
C PHE A 137 -10.82 9.00 -15.23
N ASP A 138 -11.90 8.71 -15.96
CA ASP A 138 -12.48 9.59 -16.98
C ASP A 138 -13.40 10.69 -16.41
N GLY A 139 -13.60 10.74 -15.08
CA GLY A 139 -14.53 11.69 -14.45
C GLY A 139 -16.02 11.42 -14.78
N LYS A 140 -16.35 10.20 -15.23
CA LYS A 140 -17.72 9.79 -15.60
C LYS A 140 -18.56 9.32 -14.40
N ILE A 141 -17.95 9.19 -13.23
CA ILE A 141 -18.64 8.88 -11.98
C ILE A 141 -18.74 10.17 -11.16
N GLY A 142 -19.94 10.46 -10.65
CA GLY A 142 -20.19 11.68 -9.89
C GLY A 142 -19.34 11.76 -8.61
N GLU A 143 -18.84 12.98 -8.31
CA GLU A 143 -17.98 13.25 -7.14
C GLU A 143 -18.64 12.98 -5.79
N ASN A 144 -19.96 12.77 -5.76
CA ASN A 144 -20.72 12.34 -4.57
C ASN A 144 -20.59 10.84 -4.28
N ILE A 145 -20.15 10.04 -5.25
CA ILE A 145 -19.93 8.59 -5.11
C ILE A 145 -18.46 8.30 -4.81
N ILE A 146 -17.57 8.90 -5.60
CA ILE A 146 -16.12 8.72 -5.50
C ILE A 146 -15.44 10.07 -5.79
N GLU A 147 -14.43 10.43 -5.01
CA GLU A 147 -13.68 11.67 -5.18
C GLU A 147 -13.00 11.73 -6.55
N ASN A 148 -12.76 12.94 -7.06
CA ASN A 148 -12.00 13.14 -8.28
C ASN A 148 -10.62 12.42 -8.20
N PRO A 149 -10.21 11.69 -9.25
CA PRO A 149 -8.97 10.91 -9.23
C PRO A 149 -7.70 11.76 -9.11
N GLU A 150 -7.68 12.97 -9.71
CA GLU A 150 -6.55 13.89 -9.60
C GLU A 150 -6.43 14.43 -8.17
N LYS A 151 -7.53 14.92 -7.59
CA LYS A 151 -7.56 15.34 -6.17
C LYS A 151 -7.14 14.21 -5.22
N THR A 152 -7.56 12.98 -5.52
CA THR A 152 -7.17 11.79 -4.75
C THR A 152 -5.66 11.54 -4.83
N ALA A 153 -5.09 11.62 -6.03
CA ALA A 153 -3.65 11.45 -6.24
C ALA A 153 -2.84 12.53 -5.52
N ASP A 154 -3.26 13.80 -5.61
CA ASP A 154 -2.58 14.93 -4.95
C ASP A 154 -2.51 14.76 -3.44
N LEU A 155 -3.61 14.32 -2.80
CA LEU A 155 -3.66 14.07 -1.36
C LEU A 155 -2.74 12.93 -0.92
N ILE A 156 -2.64 11.86 -1.72
CA ILE A 156 -1.73 10.75 -1.42
C ILE A 156 -0.26 11.19 -1.64
N CYS A 157 0.01 11.95 -2.71
CA CYS A 157 1.34 12.46 -3.00
C CYS A 157 1.83 13.46 -1.94
N SER A 158 0.95 14.29 -1.36
CA SER A 158 1.32 15.21 -0.28
C SER A 158 1.93 14.46 0.90
N LEU A 159 1.31 13.35 1.31
CA LEU A 159 1.84 12.49 2.37
C LEU A 159 3.24 11.94 2.04
N MET A 160 3.50 11.62 0.78
CA MET A 160 4.80 11.08 0.36
C MET A 160 5.93 12.12 0.39
N VAL A 161 5.61 13.41 0.33
CA VAL A 161 6.59 14.52 0.39
C VAL A 161 6.82 14.99 1.84
N GLU A 162 5.79 14.89 2.68
CA GLU A 162 5.83 15.28 4.11
C GLU A 162 6.71 14.36 4.98
N GLN A 163 7.08 13.17 4.50
CA GLN A 163 7.73 12.08 5.26
C GLN A 163 9.27 12.10 5.23
#